data_AF-A0A945P1C1-F1
#
_entry.id   AF-A0A945P1C1-F1
#
_cell.length_a   1.000
_cell.length_b   1.000
_cell.length_c   1.000
_cell.angle_alpha   90.00
_cell.angle_beta   90.00
_cell.angle_gamma   90.00
#
_symmetry.space_group_name_H-M   'P 1'
#
loop_
_entity.id
_entity.type
_entity.pdbx_description
1 polymer ?
#
loop_
_entity_poly.entity_id
_entity_poly.type
_entity_poly.pdbx_seq_one_letter_code
_entity_poly.pdbx_strand_id
1 'polypeptide(L)'
;MNRQRKSAHILLVGVFISALLLSMIAGCSHQVDNKTLPQLEWTGKSALHKTRSAILREKMSSLRVLMFEYVYDELQFDMERARQAASIANIAKDMATTAMEVAIAQRELNLNADQIPVFQDYAQTLKNQALALEELARQEKSDAYPPMIRAIVETCNGCHEKFLDM
;
A
#
# COMPACT_ATOMS: atom_id res chain seq x y z
N MET A 1 5.48 -56.37 48.74
CA MET A 1 5.30 -54.91 48.98
C MET A 1 6.04 -54.05 47.95
N ASN A 2 5.86 -54.24 46.62
CA ASN A 2 6.68 -53.55 45.61
C ASN A 2 6.02 -53.27 44.23
N ARG A 3 4.69 -53.42 44.09
CA ARG A 3 3.98 -53.19 42.82
C ARG A 3 3.30 -51.83 42.72
N GLN A 4 2.83 -51.25 43.83
CA GLN A 4 2.09 -49.98 43.81
C GLN A 4 2.94 -48.72 43.62
N ARG A 5 4.24 -48.77 43.91
CA ARG A 5 5.16 -47.63 43.66
C ARG A 5 5.44 -47.39 42.18
N LYS A 6 5.45 -48.44 41.35
CA LYS A 6 5.82 -48.32 39.93
C LYS A 6 4.75 -47.62 39.08
N SER A 7 3.47 -47.86 39.38
CA SER A 7 2.35 -47.23 38.66
C SER A 7 2.24 -45.72 38.90
N ALA A 8 2.57 -45.25 40.12
CA ALA A 8 2.55 -43.82 40.45
C ALA A 8 3.63 -43.04 39.69
N HIS A 9 4.84 -43.61 39.51
CA HIS A 9 5.91 -42.97 38.76
C HIS A 9 5.63 -42.92 37.26
N ILE A 10 5.00 -43.95 36.68
CA ILE A 10 4.65 -43.97 35.25
C ILE A 10 3.56 -42.93 34.94
N LEU A 11 2.57 -42.76 35.83
CA LEU A 11 1.53 -41.73 35.70
C LEU A 11 2.10 -40.30 35.84
N LEU A 12 3.03 -40.08 36.78
CA LEU A 12 3.67 -38.77 36.98
C LEU A 12 4.56 -38.35 35.80
N VAL A 13 5.32 -39.29 35.22
CA VAL A 13 6.17 -39.03 34.04
C VAL A 13 5.33 -38.75 32.79
N GLY A 14 4.21 -39.48 32.61
CA GLY A 14 3.30 -39.26 31.48
C GLY A 14 2.65 -37.87 31.46
N VAL A 15 2.27 -37.35 32.63
CA VAL A 15 1.69 -35.99 32.75
C VAL A 15 2.73 -34.91 32.47
N PHE A 16 3.97 -35.09 32.94
CA PHE A 16 5.06 -34.14 32.67
C PHE A 16 5.46 -34.07 31.19
N ILE A 17 5.49 -35.21 30.49
CA ILE A 17 5.81 -35.24 29.04
C ILE A 17 4.68 -34.61 28.21
N SER A 18 3.41 -34.82 28.59
CA SER A 18 2.27 -34.18 27.94
C SER A 18 2.25 -32.67 28.13
N ALA A 19 2.69 -32.16 29.29
CA ALA A 19 2.76 -30.72 29.55
C ALA A 19 3.91 -30.05 28.76
N LEU A 20 5.04 -30.75 28.57
CA LEU A 20 6.19 -30.24 27.82
C LEU A 20 5.95 -30.16 26.30
N LEU A 21 5.15 -31.09 25.76
CA LEU A 21 4.78 -31.11 24.34
C LEU A 21 3.80 -29.99 23.95
N LEU A 22 2.94 -29.52 24.86
CA LEU A 22 2.02 -28.40 24.58
C LEU A 22 2.70 -27.02 24.56
N SER A 23 3.87 -26.86 25.19
CA SER A 23 4.59 -25.57 25.20
C SER A 23 5.35 -25.24 23.91
N MET A 24 5.48 -26.19 22.98
CA MET A 24 6.26 -26.02 21.74
C MET A 24 5.46 -25.38 20.58
N ILE A 25 4.17 -25.09 20.75
CA ILE A 25 3.33 -24.49 19.68
C ILE A 25 3.18 -22.96 19.83
N ALA A 26 3.83 -22.33 20.80
CA ALA A 26 3.87 -20.88 20.95
C ALA A 26 5.01 -20.22 20.15
N GLY A 27 5.44 -20.86 19.06
CA GLY A 27 6.43 -20.34 18.12
C GLY A 27 5.80 -19.31 17.19
N CYS A 28 5.91 -18.04 17.60
CA CYS A 28 5.84 -16.81 16.80
C CYS A 28 5.04 -16.91 15.48
N SER A 29 3.73 -16.70 15.56
CA SER A 29 3.02 -16.06 14.46
C SER A 29 3.73 -14.73 14.21
N HIS A 30 4.58 -14.68 13.19
CA HIS A 30 5.03 -13.42 12.62
C HIS A 30 3.76 -12.75 12.13
N GLN A 31 3.20 -11.88 12.98
CA GLN A 31 2.12 -11.00 12.61
C GLN A 31 2.72 -10.11 11.52
N VAL A 32 2.57 -10.57 10.27
CA VAL A 32 2.76 -9.76 9.08
C VAL A 32 1.84 -8.59 9.33
N ASP A 33 2.45 -7.49 9.75
CA ASP A 33 1.81 -6.22 9.97
C ASP A 33 1.27 -5.82 8.60
N ASN A 34 0.04 -6.28 8.31
CA ASN A 34 -0.74 -5.88 7.15
C ASN A 34 -1.07 -4.41 7.38
N LYS A 35 -0.05 -3.56 7.20
CA LYS A 35 -0.16 -2.11 7.11
C LYS A 35 -1.04 -1.87 5.91
N THR A 36 -2.33 -1.87 6.18
CA THR A 36 -3.38 -1.57 5.23
C THR A 36 -3.03 -0.20 4.69
N LEU A 37 -2.69 -0.13 3.40
CA LEU A 37 -2.28 1.14 2.80
C LEU A 37 -3.37 2.20 3.06
N PRO A 38 -2.97 3.42 3.47
CA PRO A 38 -3.91 4.48 3.80
C PRO A 38 -4.94 4.68 2.67
N GLN A 39 -6.20 4.85 3.04
CA GLN A 39 -7.29 5.10 2.11
C GLN A 39 -7.39 6.60 1.81
N LEU A 40 -7.85 6.91 0.59
CA LEU A 40 -8.05 8.28 0.13
C LEU A 40 -9.42 8.78 0.58
N GLU A 41 -9.46 9.89 1.34
CA GLU A 41 -10.71 10.55 1.72
C GLU A 41 -11.27 11.46 0.60
N TRP A 42 -12.57 11.75 0.66
CA TRP A 42 -13.34 12.50 -0.35
C TRP A 42 -13.89 13.81 0.23
N THR A 43 -13.70 14.95 -0.46
CA THR A 43 -14.03 16.29 0.07
C THR A 43 -14.82 17.19 -0.93
N GLY A 44 -14.27 17.46 -2.13
CA GLY A 44 -14.91 17.86 -3.42
C GLY A 44 -15.99 18.96 -3.56
N LYS A 45 -15.78 19.92 -4.51
CA LYS A 45 -16.86 20.61 -5.30
C LYS A 45 -16.64 20.96 -6.80
N SER A 46 -15.46 20.83 -7.43
CA SER A 46 -15.29 21.06 -8.91
C SER A 46 -15.52 19.79 -9.74
N ALA A 47 -16.22 19.89 -10.88
CA ALA A 47 -16.53 18.75 -11.75
C ALA A 47 -15.30 18.14 -12.45
N LEU A 48 -14.38 18.96 -12.96
CA LEU A 48 -13.15 18.47 -13.57
C LEU A 48 -12.20 17.90 -12.52
N HIS A 49 -11.98 18.62 -11.41
CA HIS A 49 -11.17 18.12 -10.29
C HIS A 49 -11.74 16.82 -9.72
N LYS A 50 -13.07 16.71 -9.56
CA LYS A 50 -13.75 15.48 -9.13
C LYS A 50 -13.44 14.31 -10.06
N THR A 51 -13.56 14.52 -11.37
CA THR A 51 -13.31 13.47 -12.37
C THR A 51 -11.87 13.00 -12.32
N ARG A 52 -10.90 13.94 -12.31
CA ARG A 52 -9.48 13.60 -12.24
C ARG A 52 -9.10 12.94 -10.92
N SER A 53 -9.67 13.39 -9.80
CA SER A 53 -9.48 12.77 -8.49
C SER A 53 -10.08 11.37 -8.40
N ALA A 54 -11.19 11.10 -9.10
CA ALA A 54 -11.74 9.75 -9.21
C ALA A 54 -10.81 8.82 -10.02
N ILE A 55 -10.27 9.31 -11.13
CA ILE A 55 -9.27 8.58 -11.92
C ILE A 55 -8.03 8.28 -11.07
N LEU A 56 -7.52 9.25 -10.30
CA LEU A 56 -6.39 9.02 -9.40
C LEU A 56 -6.68 7.94 -8.36
N ARG A 57 -7.89 7.94 -7.76
CA ARG A 57 -8.31 6.89 -6.82
C ARG A 57 -8.35 5.51 -7.47
N GLU A 58 -8.86 5.41 -8.69
CA GLU A 58 -8.90 4.17 -9.45
C GLU A 58 -7.48 3.64 -9.71
N LYS A 59 -6.57 4.50 -10.17
CA LYS A 59 -5.16 4.14 -10.40
C LYS A 59 -4.49 3.65 -9.10
N MET A 60 -4.76 4.31 -7.97
CA MET A 60 -4.26 3.88 -6.66
C MET A 60 -4.85 2.52 -6.21
N SER A 61 -6.11 2.24 -6.54
CA SER A 61 -6.70 0.92 -6.30
C SER A 61 -6.00 -0.15 -7.14
N SER A 62 -5.74 0.11 -8.42
CA SER A 62 -5.03 -0.82 -9.31
C SER A 62 -3.60 -1.10 -8.83
N LEU A 63 -2.87 -0.08 -8.35
CA LEU A 63 -1.54 -0.27 -7.74
C LEU A 63 -1.60 -1.19 -6.52
N ARG A 64 -2.62 -1.03 -5.67
CA ARG A 64 -2.81 -1.87 -4.48
C ARG A 64 -3.03 -3.33 -4.86
N VAL A 65 -3.87 -3.62 -5.84
CA VAL A 65 -4.10 -4.99 -6.32
C VAL A 65 -2.80 -5.61 -6.83
N LEU A 66 -2.06 -4.91 -7.68
CA LEU A 66 -0.81 -5.40 -8.28
C LEU A 66 0.32 -5.66 -7.27
N MET A 67 0.27 -5.07 -6.08
CA MET A 67 1.32 -5.21 -5.07
C MET A 67 1.04 -6.26 -3.99
N PHE A 68 -0.22 -6.58 -3.73
CA PHE A 68 -0.61 -7.36 -2.53
C PHE A 68 -1.39 -8.64 -2.86
N GLU A 69 -1.85 -8.82 -4.10
CA GLU A 69 -2.45 -10.08 -4.53
C GLU A 69 -1.45 -10.79 -5.45
N TYR A 70 -0.91 -11.93 -4.98
CA TYR A 70 -0.79 -13.21 -5.70
C TYR A 70 0.33 -14.11 -5.15
N VAL A 71 0.01 -15.40 -5.01
CA VAL A 71 0.93 -16.50 -4.72
C VAL A 71 1.12 -17.27 -6.03
N TYR A 72 2.34 -17.29 -6.59
CA TYR A 72 2.67 -18.01 -7.82
C TYR A 72 3.74 -19.08 -7.57
N ASP A 73 3.69 -20.14 -8.38
CA ASP A 73 4.69 -21.22 -8.45
C ASP A 73 6.02 -20.69 -9.05
N GLU A 74 7.18 -21.14 -8.55
CA GLU A 74 8.49 -20.49 -8.70
C GLU A 74 8.91 -20.24 -10.17
N LEU A 75 8.45 -21.06 -11.13
CA LEU A 75 8.83 -20.97 -12.54
C LEU A 75 8.04 -19.89 -13.32
N GLN A 76 6.86 -19.48 -12.86
CA GLN A 76 6.08 -18.39 -13.47
C GLN A 76 6.40 -17.02 -12.87
N PHE A 77 7.25 -17.00 -11.85
CA PHE A 77 7.44 -15.86 -10.98
C PHE A 77 8.17 -14.69 -11.67
N ASP A 78 9.19 -14.96 -12.49
CA ASP A 78 9.98 -13.90 -13.15
C ASP A 78 9.21 -13.18 -14.25
N MET A 79 8.51 -13.93 -15.11
CA MET A 79 7.69 -13.33 -16.17
C MET A 79 6.53 -12.53 -15.60
N GLU A 80 5.91 -13.03 -14.52
CA GLU A 80 4.81 -12.31 -13.88
C GLU A 80 5.31 -11.09 -13.10
N ARG A 81 6.46 -11.16 -12.42
CA ARG A 81 7.13 -9.99 -11.83
C ARG A 81 7.36 -8.89 -12.87
N ALA A 82 7.93 -9.24 -14.03
CA ALA A 82 8.18 -8.28 -15.10
C ALA A 82 6.89 -7.68 -15.66
N ARG A 83 5.83 -8.49 -15.82
CA ARG A 83 4.50 -8.01 -16.23
C ARG A 83 3.88 -7.05 -15.22
N GLN A 84 3.96 -7.37 -13.93
CA GLN A 84 3.46 -6.53 -12.85
C GLN A 84 4.23 -5.20 -12.80
N ALA A 85 5.56 -5.25 -12.89
CA ALA A 85 6.41 -4.08 -12.96
C ALA A 85 6.04 -3.17 -14.15
N ALA A 86 5.86 -3.73 -15.35
CA ALA A 86 5.40 -2.98 -16.51
C ALA A 86 4.00 -2.36 -16.30
N SER A 87 3.09 -3.06 -15.63
CA SER A 87 1.75 -2.57 -15.33
C SER A 87 1.77 -1.41 -14.33
N ILE A 88 2.58 -1.52 -13.28
CA ILE A 88 2.83 -0.45 -12.31
C ILE A 88 3.42 0.77 -13.02
N ALA A 89 4.42 0.58 -13.89
CA ALA A 89 5.04 1.67 -14.65
C ALA A 89 4.02 2.43 -15.50
N ASN A 90 3.15 1.72 -16.22
CA ASN A 90 2.10 2.34 -17.03
C ASN A 90 1.09 3.11 -16.17
N ILE A 91 0.65 2.53 -15.05
CA ILE A 91 -0.28 3.20 -14.13
C ILE A 91 0.36 4.47 -13.54
N ALA A 92 1.63 4.40 -13.17
CA ALA A 92 2.36 5.52 -12.61
C ALA A 92 2.55 6.66 -13.63
N LYS A 93 2.82 6.32 -14.89
CA LYS A 93 2.87 7.29 -16.00
C LYS A 93 1.52 7.99 -16.23
N ASP A 94 0.42 7.24 -16.24
CA ASP A 94 -0.93 7.80 -16.35
C ASP A 94 -1.26 8.73 -15.18
N MET A 95 -0.83 8.35 -13.98
CA MET A 95 -1.00 9.15 -12.77
C MET A 95 -0.24 10.48 -12.86
N ALA A 96 1.00 10.47 -13.36
CA ALA A 96 1.79 11.68 -13.57
C ALA A 96 1.11 12.65 -14.56
N THR A 97 0.49 12.11 -15.62
CA THR A 97 -0.29 12.88 -16.58
C THR A 97 -1.53 13.48 -15.92
N THR A 98 -2.29 12.66 -15.19
CA THR A 98 -3.52 13.08 -14.49
C THR A 98 -3.24 14.15 -13.43
N ALA A 99 -2.11 14.08 -12.73
CA ALA A 99 -1.71 15.09 -11.75
C ALA A 99 -1.57 16.49 -12.37
N MET A 100 -1.05 16.59 -13.61
CA MET A 100 -0.98 17.87 -14.32
C MET A 100 -2.35 18.38 -14.77
N GLU A 101 -3.25 17.47 -15.14
CA GLU A 101 -4.63 17.86 -15.47
C GLU A 101 -5.37 18.42 -14.24
N VAL A 102 -5.07 17.89 -13.05
CA VAL A 102 -5.57 18.45 -11.78
C VAL A 102 -5.09 19.89 -11.59
N ALA A 103 -3.81 20.18 -11.84
CA ALA A 103 -3.28 21.54 -11.77
C ALA A 103 -3.99 22.50 -12.73
N ILE A 104 -4.38 22.04 -13.92
CA ILE A 104 -5.13 22.85 -14.90
C ILE A 104 -6.57 23.12 -14.41
N ALA A 105 -7.18 22.15 -13.75
CA ALA A 105 -8.52 22.23 -13.17
C ALA A 105 -8.61 23.23 -12.00
N GLN A 106 -7.48 23.76 -11.51
CA GLN A 106 -7.45 24.77 -10.45
C GLN A 106 -8.32 26.00 -10.75
N ARG A 107 -8.53 26.34 -12.04
CA ARG A 107 -9.34 27.50 -12.44
C ARG A 107 -10.82 27.36 -12.08
N GLU A 108 -11.28 26.13 -11.87
CA GLU A 108 -12.64 25.83 -11.41
C GLU A 108 -12.74 25.77 -9.89
N LEU A 109 -11.60 25.74 -9.21
CA LEU A 109 -11.52 25.82 -7.76
C LEU A 109 -11.41 27.32 -7.46
N ASN A 110 -12.29 27.87 -6.63
CA ASN A 110 -12.28 29.29 -6.25
C ASN A 110 -11.09 29.62 -5.32
N LEU A 111 -9.87 29.28 -5.75
CA LEU A 111 -8.61 29.49 -5.05
C LEU A 111 -8.29 30.97 -5.04
N ASN A 112 -7.88 31.49 -3.89
CA ASN A 112 -7.26 32.80 -3.83
C ASN A 112 -5.81 32.77 -4.36
N ALA A 113 -5.21 33.94 -4.54
CA ALA A 113 -3.86 34.08 -5.10
C ALA A 113 -2.78 33.33 -4.31
N ASP A 114 -2.95 33.19 -2.99
CA ASP A 114 -2.01 32.50 -2.10
C ASP A 114 -2.19 30.98 -2.12
N GLN A 115 -3.40 30.50 -2.45
CA GLN A 115 -3.75 29.08 -2.53
C GLN A 115 -3.32 28.43 -3.84
N ILE A 116 -3.33 29.17 -4.95
CA ILE A 116 -2.94 28.68 -6.27
C ILE A 116 -1.53 28.05 -6.27
N PRO A 117 -0.46 28.74 -5.83
CA PRO A 117 0.89 28.16 -5.87
C PRO A 117 1.01 26.91 -4.98
N VAL A 118 0.31 26.87 -3.85
CA VAL A 118 0.28 25.70 -2.95
C VAL A 118 -0.40 24.50 -3.64
N PHE A 119 -1.52 24.73 -4.31
CA PHE A 119 -2.22 23.68 -5.05
C PHE A 119 -1.37 23.12 -6.21
N GLN A 120 -0.68 24.01 -6.94
CA GLN A 120 0.23 23.62 -8.01
C GLN A 120 1.41 22.81 -7.50
N ASP A 121 1.95 23.16 -6.33
CA ASP A 121 3.06 22.43 -5.71
C ASP A 121 2.67 20.99 -5.33
N TYR A 122 1.46 20.79 -4.80
CA TYR A 122 0.92 19.43 -4.57
C TYR A 122 0.80 18.62 -5.86
N ALA A 123 0.26 19.21 -6.93
CA ALA A 123 0.13 18.55 -8.21
C ALA A 123 1.49 18.20 -8.83
N GLN A 124 2.47 19.10 -8.72
CA GLN A 124 3.83 18.90 -9.22
C GLN A 124 4.57 17.84 -8.40
N THR A 125 4.38 17.83 -7.08
CA THR A 125 4.93 16.80 -6.18
C THR A 125 4.36 15.43 -6.52
N LEU A 126 3.04 15.33 -6.69
CA LEU A 126 2.37 14.08 -7.08
C LEU A 126 2.88 13.56 -8.42
N LYS A 127 3.03 14.44 -9.43
CA LYS A 127 3.64 14.08 -10.71
C LYS A 127 5.04 13.51 -10.53
N ASN A 128 5.90 14.18 -9.75
CA ASN A 128 7.28 13.76 -9.57
C ASN A 128 7.38 12.40 -8.87
N GLN A 129 6.55 12.16 -7.86
CA GLN A 129 6.47 10.88 -7.16
C GLN A 129 5.95 9.76 -8.09
N ALA A 130 4.95 10.06 -8.93
CA ALA A 130 4.44 9.12 -9.91
C ALA A 130 5.50 8.77 -10.98
N LEU A 131 6.28 9.73 -11.48
CA LEU A 131 7.40 9.45 -12.38
C LEU A 131 8.52 8.67 -11.69
N ALA A 132 8.78 8.93 -10.40
CA ALA A 132 9.74 8.14 -9.64
C ALA A 132 9.27 6.69 -9.47
N LEU A 133 7.98 6.46 -9.22
CA LEU A 133 7.39 5.12 -9.16
C LEU A 133 7.47 4.41 -10.52
N GLU A 134 7.21 5.12 -11.63
CA GLU A 134 7.39 4.59 -12.97
C GLU A 134 8.82 4.10 -13.19
N GLU A 135 9.81 4.91 -12.82
CA GLU A 135 11.22 4.56 -13.01
C GLU A 135 11.65 3.40 -12.11
N LEU A 136 11.22 3.38 -10.84
CA LEU A 136 11.45 2.24 -9.95
C LEU A 136 10.85 0.96 -10.54
N ALA A 137 9.66 1.04 -11.14
CA ALA A 137 9.00 -0.09 -11.76
C ALA A 137 9.72 -0.58 -13.01
N ARG A 138 10.23 0.32 -13.85
CA ARG A 138 11.07 -0.03 -15.01
C ARG A 138 12.39 -0.67 -14.61
N GLN A 139 12.93 -0.30 -13.45
CA GLN A 139 14.14 -0.91 -12.89
C GLN A 139 13.86 -2.18 -12.07
N GLU A 140 12.60 -2.62 -11.99
CA GLU A 140 12.14 -3.78 -11.21
C GLU A 140 12.51 -3.72 -9.72
N LYS A 141 12.69 -2.51 -9.17
CA LYS A 141 13.05 -2.26 -7.76
C LYS A 141 11.83 -2.30 -6.84
N SER A 142 11.22 -3.49 -6.76
CA SER A 142 9.96 -3.75 -6.05
C SER A 142 9.99 -3.46 -4.56
N ASP A 143 11.16 -3.58 -3.92
CA ASP A 143 11.41 -3.22 -2.52
C ASP A 143 11.18 -1.72 -2.24
N ALA A 144 11.37 -0.87 -3.27
CA ALA A 144 11.18 0.57 -3.18
C ALA A 144 9.73 1.03 -3.45
N TYR A 145 8.82 0.16 -3.92
CA TYR A 145 7.44 0.55 -4.23
C TYR A 145 6.64 0.96 -2.99
N PRO A 146 6.64 0.20 -1.87
CA PRO A 146 5.84 0.56 -0.70
C PRO A 146 6.10 1.96 -0.12
N PRO A 147 7.36 2.41 0.10
CA PRO A 147 7.60 3.77 0.58
C PRO A 147 7.19 4.84 -0.44
N MET A 148 7.40 4.61 -1.75
CA MET A 148 7.00 5.56 -2.78
C MET A 148 5.46 5.73 -2.83
N ILE A 149 4.73 4.63 -2.73
CA ILE A 149 3.26 4.66 -2.76
C ILE A 149 2.69 5.30 -1.50
N ARG A 150 3.32 5.14 -0.33
CA ARG A 150 2.95 5.91 0.87
C ARG A 150 3.11 7.41 0.64
N ALA A 151 4.24 7.86 0.08
CA ALA A 151 4.47 9.27 -0.22
C ALA A 151 3.42 9.85 -1.20
N ILE A 152 3.01 9.06 -2.20
CA ILE A 152 1.92 9.42 -3.12
C ILE A 152 0.61 9.60 -2.36
N VAL A 153 0.24 8.67 -1.46
CA VAL A 153 -0.99 8.77 -0.66
C VAL A 153 -0.94 9.99 0.27
N GLU A 154 0.19 10.22 0.94
CA GLU A 154 0.38 11.38 1.82
C GLU A 154 0.20 12.69 1.06
N THR A 155 0.72 12.78 -0.17
CA THR A 155 0.55 13.97 -1.03
C THR A 155 -0.91 14.18 -1.43
N CYS A 156 -1.60 13.11 -1.84
CA CYS A 156 -3.03 13.16 -2.17
C CYS A 156 -3.87 13.62 -0.95
N ASN A 157 -3.63 13.02 0.21
CA ASN A 157 -4.35 13.35 1.44
C ASN A 157 -4.03 14.77 1.92
N GLY A 158 -2.76 15.19 1.91
CA GLY A 158 -2.38 16.54 2.31
C GLY A 158 -2.99 17.62 1.43
N CYS A 159 -3.10 17.38 0.12
CA CYS A 159 -3.84 18.27 -0.77
C CYS A 159 -5.33 18.32 -0.40
N HIS A 160 -5.98 17.17 -0.25
CA HIS A 160 -7.41 17.13 0.08
C HIS A 160 -7.71 17.75 1.45
N GLU A 161 -6.83 17.54 2.44
CA GLU A 161 -6.92 18.16 3.77
C GLU A 161 -6.79 19.68 3.68
N LYS A 162 -5.78 20.17 2.95
CA LYS A 162 -5.53 21.61 2.80
C LYS A 162 -6.67 22.36 2.11
N PHE A 163 -7.41 21.67 1.25
CA PHE A 163 -8.51 22.22 0.46
C PHE A 163 -9.87 21.58 0.79
N LEU A 164 -10.03 21.08 2.03
CA LEU A 164 -11.21 20.37 2.56
C LEU A 164 -12.55 21.11 2.36
N ASP A 165 -12.53 22.44 2.35
CA ASP A 165 -13.72 23.29 2.26
C ASP A 165 -14.13 23.69 0.83
N MET A 166 -13.42 23.19 -0.19
CA MET A 166 -13.62 23.60 -1.58
C MET A 166 -14.67 22.80 -2.31
#